data_AF-X0SYH5-F1
#
_entry.id   AF-X0SYH5-F1
#
_cell.length_a   1.000
_cell.length_b   1.000
_cell.length_c   1.000
_cell.angle_alpha   90.00
_cell.angle_beta   90.00
_cell.angle_gamma   90.00
#
_symmetry.space_group_name_H-M   'P 1'
#
loop_
_entity.id
_entity.type
_entity.pdbx_description
1 polymer ?
#
loop_
_entity_poly.entity_id
_entity_poly.type
_entity_poly.pdbx_seq_one_letter_code
_entity_poly.pdbx_strand_id
1 'polypeptide(L)' 'MFMADSRPTSESVINDFASYVSPSKVAAYRQMGIDVVPGRREGVRVWDLDGKRSWIDCRSAGGVFNLG' A
#
# COMPACT_ATOMS: atom_id res chain seq x y z
N MET A 1 0.40 22.88 21.55
CA MET A 1 -0.27 21.59 21.29
C MET A 1 0.25 21.08 19.96
N PHE A 2 1.26 20.20 19.99
CA PHE A 2 1.79 19.60 18.77
C PHE A 2 0.75 18.59 18.28
N MET A 3 0.24 18.77 17.06
CA MET A 3 -0.56 17.72 16.42
C MET A 3 0.35 16.51 16.28
N ALA A 4 -0.01 15.40 16.95
CA ALA A 4 0.61 14.13 16.69
C ALA A 4 0.54 13.87 15.18
N ASP A 5 1.65 13.40 14.60
CA ASP A 5 1.77 13.04 13.19
C ASP A 5 0.58 12.14 12.78
N SER A 6 -0.40 12.73 12.12
CA SER A 6 -1.72 12.15 11.88
C SER A 6 -1.75 11.23 10.65
N ARG A 7 -0.61 10.59 10.34
CA ARG A 7 -0.50 9.70 9.20
C ARG A 7 -1.23 8.38 9.49
N PRO A 8 -2.09 7.91 8.57
CA PRO A 8 -2.77 6.64 8.74
C PRO A 8 -1.76 5.49 8.71
N THR A 9 -2.03 4.43 9.46
CA THR A 9 -1.23 3.20 9.43
C THR A 9 -1.67 2.33 8.27
N SER A 10 -0.83 1.39 7.82
CA SER A 10 -1.24 0.42 6.79
C SER A 10 -2.52 -0.32 7.17
N GLU A 11 -2.65 -0.74 8.44
CA GLU A 11 -3.82 -1.49 8.89
C GLU A 11 -5.10 -0.63 8.93
N SER A 12 -5.01 0.66 9.29
CA SER A 12 -6.19 1.53 9.24
C SER A 12 -6.69 1.72 7.81
N VAL A 13 -5.78 1.89 6.85
CA VAL A 13 -6.14 2.01 5.43
C VAL A 13 -6.76 0.72 4.88
N ILE A 14 -6.25 -0.45 5.27
CA ILE A 14 -6.83 -1.74 4.87
C ILE A 14 -8.25 -1.89 5.43
N ASN A 15 -8.47 -1.50 6.69
CA ASN A 15 -9.80 -1.53 7.31
C ASN A 15 -10.79 -0.58 6.62
N ASP A 16 -10.36 0.63 6.25
CA ASP A 16 -11.20 1.57 5.49
C ASP A 16 -11.53 1.01 4.10
N PHE A 17 -10.54 0.45 3.39
CA PHE A 17 -10.76 -0.16 2.08
C PHE A 17 -11.73 -1.35 2.17
N ALA A 18 -11.64 -2.18 3.22
CA ALA A 18 -12.59 -3.26 3.46
C ALA A 18 -14.01 -2.73 3.73
N SER A 19 -14.13 -1.66 4.51
CA SER A 19 -15.41 -1.09 4.95
C SER A 19 -16.15 -0.37 3.83
N TYR A 20 -15.42 0.33 2.96
CA TYR A 20 -16.01 1.26 2.00
C TYR A 20 -15.81 0.88 0.53
N VAL A 21 -14.91 -0.04 0.20
CA VAL A 21 -14.58 -0.38 -1.19
C VAL A 21 -14.79 -1.86 -1.51
N SER A 22 -14.06 -2.76 -0.85
CA SER A 22 -14.17 -4.19 -1.13
C SER A 22 -13.60 -5.07 0.00
N PRO A 23 -14.45 -5.64 0.86
CA PRO A 23 -14.00 -6.57 1.89
C PRO A 23 -13.47 -7.88 1.27
N SER A 24 -14.09 -8.36 0.19
CA SER A 24 -13.68 -9.61 -0.48
C SER A 24 -12.27 -9.52 -1.07
N LYS A 25 -11.86 -8.35 -1.57
CA LYS A 25 -10.51 -8.15 -2.11
C LYS A 25 -9.45 -8.16 -1.01
N VAL A 26 -9.75 -7.57 0.15
CA VAL A 26 -8.87 -7.65 1.33
C VAL A 26 -8.71 -9.10 1.79
N ALA A 27 -9.81 -9.86 1.85
CA ALA A 27 -9.76 -11.28 2.21
C ALA A 27 -8.90 -12.09 1.23
N ALA A 28 -9.09 -11.89 -0.08
CA ALA A 28 -8.29 -12.57 -1.10
C ALA A 28 -6.78 -12.24 -1.00
N TYR A 29 -6.44 -10.97 -0.83
CA TYR A 29 -5.03 -10.56 -0.68
C TYR A 29 -4.40 -11.12 0.59
N ARG A 30 -5.11 -11.12 1.72
CA ARG A 30 -4.62 -11.75 2.96
C ARG A 30 -4.36 -13.24 2.79
N GLN A 31 -5.22 -13.97 2.07
CA GLN A 31 -5.00 -15.39 1.76
C GLN A 31 -3.75 -15.62 0.88
N MET A 32 -3.40 -14.65 0.03
CA MET A 32 -2.18 -14.66 -0.78
C MET A 32 -0.93 -14.19 0.00
N GLY A 33 -1.06 -13.85 1.29
CA GLY A 33 0.02 -13.26 2.08
C GLY A 33 0.38 -11.82 1.70
N ILE A 34 -0.53 -11.12 1.02
CA ILE A 34 -0.36 -9.73 0.59
C ILE A 34 -1.07 -8.81 1.59
N ASP A 35 -0.29 -8.07 2.38
CA ASP A 35 -0.76 -7.17 3.43
C ASP A 35 -0.23 -5.73 3.27
N VAL A 36 0.22 -5.40 2.06
CA VAL A 36 1.00 -4.19 1.81
C VAL A 36 0.14 -3.04 1.28
N VAL A 37 0.29 -1.87 1.89
CA VAL A 37 -0.26 -0.61 1.38
C VAL A 37 0.90 0.18 0.74
N PRO A 38 0.88 0.42 -0.59
CA PRO A 38 1.93 1.19 -1.25
C PRO A 38 1.95 2.65 -0.77
N GLY A 39 3.12 3.12 -0.34
CA GLY A 39 3.39 4.51 0.06
C GLY A 39 4.25 5.23 -0.97
N ARG A 40 5.43 5.71 -0.53
CA ARG A 40 6.40 6.43 -1.37
C ARG A 40 6.83 5.58 -2.57
N ARG A 41 7.12 6.24 -3.70
CA ARG A 41 7.76 5.65 -4.89
C ARG A 41 8.88 6.53 -5.42
N GLU A 42 9.96 5.91 -5.88
CA GLU A 42 11.12 6.56 -6.53
C GLU A 42 11.66 5.61 -7.60
N GLY A 43 11.44 5.95 -8.86
CA GLY A 43 11.69 5.04 -9.97
C GLY A 43 10.99 3.69 -9.75
N VAL A 44 11.70 2.59 -9.99
CA VAL A 44 11.17 1.23 -9.81
C VAL A 44 10.96 0.81 -8.35
N ARG A 45 11.37 1.62 -7.35
CA ARG A 45 11.28 1.24 -5.94
C ARG A 45 10.02 1.79 -5.31
N VAL A 46 9.31 0.92 -4.59
CA VAL A 46 8.10 1.24 -3.82
C VAL A 46 8.34 0.90 -2.36
N TRP A 47 7.95 1.79 -1.45
CA TRP A 47 7.94 1.55 -0.01
C TRP A 47 6.52 1.29 0.46
N ASP A 48 6.35 0.54 1.55
CA ASP A 48 5.07 0.51 2.24
C ASP A 48 4.75 1.88 2.87
N LEU A 49 3.47 2.08 3.20
CA LEU A 49 2.97 3.35 3.76
C LEU A 49 3.72 3.75 5.04
N ASP A 50 4.08 2.77 5.86
CA ASP A 50 4.81 2.97 7.10
C ASP A 50 6.32 3.19 6.90
N GLY A 51 6.84 2.98 5.68
CA GLY A 51 8.25 3.15 5.32
C GLY A 51 9.20 2.05 5.81
N LYS A 52 8.67 0.91 6.27
CA LYS A 52 9.43 -0.21 6.87
C LYS A 52 9.93 -1.21 5.84
N ARG A 53 9.17 -1.45 4.76
CA ARG A 53 9.49 -2.43 3.70
C ARG A 53 9.57 -1.73 2.35
N SER A 54 10.40 -2.25 1.45
CA SER A 54 10.42 -1.80 0.05
C SER A 54 10.64 -2.95 -0.92
N TRP A 55 10.16 -2.79 -2.14
CA TRP A 55 10.26 -3.75 -3.23
C TRP A 55 10.48 -3.06 -4.58
N ILE A 56 10.85 -3.87 -5.58
CA ILE A 56 10.91 -3.44 -6.98
C ILE A 56 9.54 -3.68 -7.62
N ASP A 57 8.95 -2.66 -8.24
CA ASP A 57 7.67 -2.77 -8.96
C ASP A 57 7.88 -3.45 -10.32
N CYS A 58 7.80 -4.77 -10.33
CA CYS A 58 7.79 -5.56 -11.57
C CYS A 58 6.43 -5.57 -12.28
N ARG A 59 5.38 -4.99 -11.68
CA ARG A 59 4.05 -4.91 -12.29
C ARG A 59 3.92 -3.66 -13.14
N SER A 60 4.64 -2.57 -12.80
CA SER A 60 4.67 -1.27 -13.50
C SER A 60 3.29 -0.73 -13.86
N ALA A 61 2.32 -0.97 -12.98
CA ALA A 61 0.91 -0.75 -13.23
C ALA A 61 0.33 -1.30 -14.56
N GLY A 62 0.86 -2.42 -15.07
CA GLY A 62 0.49 -2.99 -16.36
C GLY A 62 1.14 -2.26 -17.55
N GLY A 63 2.29 -1.63 -17.34
CA GLY A 63 3.00 -0.84 -18.36
C GLY A 63 2.64 0.65 -18.36
N VAL A 64 2.00 1.16 -17.31
CA VAL A 64 1.71 2.60 -17.15
C VAL A 64 2.92 3.35 -16.59
N PHE A 65 3.65 2.73 -15.67
CA PHE A 65 4.84 3.32 -15.02
C PHE A 65 6.13 2.96 -15.77
N ASN A 66 6.24 3.40 -17.03
CA ASN A 66 7.38 3.05 -17.92
C ASN A 66 8.71 3.72 -17.54
N LEU A 67 8.66 4.81 -16.78
CA LEU A 67 9.86 5.51 -16.26
C LEU A 67 10.05 5.25 -14.75
N GLY A 68 9.35 4.26 -14.21
CA GLY A 68 9.15 4.07 -12.77
C GLY A 68 7.87 4.72 -12.27
#